data_AF-A0A3D2VSS1-F1
#
_entry.id   AF-A0A3D2VSS1-F1
#
_cell.length_a   1.000
_cell.length_b   1.000
_cell.length_c   1.000
_cell.angle_alpha   90.00
_cell.angle_beta   90.00
_cell.angle_gamma   90.00
#
_symmetry.space_group_name_H-M   'P 1'
#
loop_
_entity.id
_entity.type
_entity.pdbx_description
1 polymer ?
#
loop_
_entity_poly.entity_id
_entity_poly.type
_entity_poly.pdbx_seq_one_letter_code
_entity_poly.pdbx_strand_id
1 'polypeptide(L)'
;FNGPFLNHLAQLRPGKPAHFEMGEQSVTLQTQHGAAVEHKVKLPERWIKGFLQVQAVQRQAQPLFELDRLTAGQLLTQIPAKTQGVLYLVPKRHKPEILHRQPAGKDGFIAVTDGQRLRLLHAVLPDLQKLRVYRTEATGASLWVADAGVAQFTLGLSGAAAHGFSGDGDALRQLRAVELDEADLALARAAAYHLNQFTIADLAQHQDLPLPYASEIVDRLSQQGLLGFDRDRDRYFYRQLPFLLDAKKQPERLQGSRALLAKQAVEIEQCERRDGALSAKGWVRGESGYYQASLRVDADGYLREGHCTCPWIQKHDLRRGPCKHLLALRFVAEQAG
;
A
#
# COMPACT_ATOMS: atom_id res chain seq x y z
N PHE A 1 -3.98 -22.40 -4.65
CA PHE A 1 -4.32 -23.76 -4.21
C PHE A 1 -5.12 -24.45 -5.30
N ASN A 2 -4.58 -25.55 -5.79
CA ASN A 2 -5.29 -26.48 -6.64
C ASN A 2 -6.49 -27.09 -5.88
N GLY A 3 -7.45 -27.64 -6.63
CA GLY A 3 -8.66 -28.25 -6.06
C GLY A 3 -8.37 -29.29 -4.97
N PRO A 4 -7.43 -30.23 -5.17
CA PRO A 4 -7.05 -31.22 -4.15
C PRO A 4 -6.62 -30.60 -2.81
N PHE A 5 -5.80 -29.54 -2.85
CA PHE A 5 -5.30 -28.86 -1.66
C PHE A 5 -6.43 -28.10 -0.93
N LEU A 6 -7.31 -27.43 -1.66
CA LEU A 6 -8.49 -26.77 -1.08
C LEU A 6 -9.43 -27.78 -0.40
N ASN A 7 -9.64 -28.94 -1.02
CA ASN A 7 -10.45 -30.01 -0.43
C ASN A 7 -9.82 -30.55 0.86
N HIS A 8 -8.50 -30.70 0.91
CA HIS A 8 -7.79 -31.11 2.13
C HIS A 8 -7.91 -30.06 3.25
N LEU A 9 -7.75 -28.76 2.93
CA LEU A 9 -7.96 -27.69 3.89
C LEU A 9 -9.37 -27.71 4.48
N ALA A 10 -10.39 -27.93 3.65
CA ALA A 10 -11.79 -27.99 4.09
C ALA A 10 -12.12 -29.21 4.99
N GLN A 11 -11.27 -30.24 4.97
CA GLN A 11 -11.39 -31.42 5.81
C GLN A 11 -10.74 -31.28 7.19
N LEU A 12 -9.99 -30.20 7.44
CA LEU A 12 -9.44 -29.94 8.76
C LEU A 12 -10.55 -29.88 9.81
N ARG A 13 -10.28 -30.46 10.98
CA ARG A 13 -11.20 -30.50 12.12
C ARG A 13 -10.46 -30.11 13.40
N PRO A 14 -11.07 -29.33 14.30
CA PRO A 14 -10.47 -29.03 15.59
C PRO A 14 -10.03 -30.30 16.33
N GLY A 15 -8.84 -30.26 16.93
CA GLY A 15 -8.27 -31.36 17.71
C GLY A 15 -7.76 -32.56 16.89
N LYS A 16 -7.82 -32.53 15.55
CA LYS A 16 -7.21 -33.56 14.70
C LYS A 16 -5.79 -33.15 14.28
N PRO A 17 -4.82 -34.08 14.27
CA PRO A 17 -3.46 -33.76 13.85
C PRO A 17 -3.43 -33.44 12.35
N ALA A 18 -2.66 -32.42 12.00
CA ALA A 18 -2.30 -32.07 10.63
C ALA A 18 -0.85 -31.59 10.62
N HIS A 19 -0.11 -31.93 9.57
CA HIS A 19 1.25 -31.47 9.36
C HIS A 19 1.27 -30.56 8.13
N PHE A 20 1.72 -29.32 8.32
CA PHE A 20 1.84 -28.32 7.26
C PHE A 20 3.31 -28.01 7.05
N GLU A 21 3.80 -28.35 5.86
CA GLU A 21 5.18 -28.11 5.46
C GLU A 21 5.20 -27.02 4.38
N MET A 22 6.05 -26.00 4.58
CA MET A 22 6.26 -24.93 3.61
C MET A 22 7.69 -24.99 3.07
N GLY A 23 7.83 -25.53 1.86
CA GLY A 23 9.10 -25.59 1.13
C GLY A 23 9.24 -24.48 0.10
N GLU A 24 10.44 -24.36 -0.49
CA GLU A 24 10.73 -23.30 -1.46
C GLU A 24 9.93 -23.42 -2.78
N GLN A 25 9.61 -24.67 -3.17
CA GLN A 25 8.95 -24.99 -4.44
C GLN A 25 7.51 -25.51 -4.26
N SER A 26 7.10 -25.81 -3.03
CA SER A 26 5.76 -26.36 -2.75
C SER A 26 5.35 -26.19 -1.30
N VAL A 27 4.04 -26.27 -1.08
CA VAL A 27 3.42 -26.38 0.24
C VAL A 27 2.73 -27.73 0.32
N THR A 28 2.94 -28.47 1.41
CA THR A 28 2.33 -29.78 1.64
C THR A 28 1.45 -29.74 2.88
N LEU A 29 0.22 -30.23 2.76
CA LEU A 29 -0.68 -30.44 3.88
C LEU A 29 -0.96 -31.93 4.02
N GLN A 30 -0.50 -32.51 5.13
CA GLN A 30 -0.78 -33.89 5.50
C GLN A 30 -1.81 -33.94 6.62
N THR A 31 -2.77 -34.84 6.47
CA THR A 31 -3.83 -35.10 7.44
C THR A 31 -4.02 -36.61 7.57
N GLN A 32 -4.88 -37.05 8.49
CA GLN A 32 -5.31 -38.45 8.59
C GLN A 32 -5.97 -38.98 7.30
N HIS A 33 -6.40 -38.11 6.37
CA HIS A 33 -7.04 -38.46 5.11
C HIS A 33 -6.09 -38.47 3.91
N GLY A 34 -4.80 -38.24 4.14
CA GLY A 34 -3.76 -38.21 3.11
C GLY A 34 -3.01 -36.89 3.05
N ALA A 35 -2.26 -36.72 1.97
CA ALA A 35 -1.44 -35.54 1.71
C ALA A 35 -1.88 -34.82 0.43
N ALA A 36 -1.89 -33.50 0.46
CA ALA A 36 -2.05 -32.65 -0.72
C ALA A 36 -0.85 -31.73 -0.86
N VAL A 37 -0.39 -31.54 -2.11
CA VAL A 37 0.74 -30.66 -2.44
C VAL A 37 0.26 -29.55 -3.36
N GLU A 38 0.62 -28.32 -3.04
CA GLU A 38 0.49 -27.16 -3.92
C GLU A 38 1.88 -26.75 -4.39
N HIS A 39 2.12 -26.77 -5.70
CA HIS A 39 3.37 -26.29 -6.27
C HIS A 39 3.39 -24.77 -6.43
N LYS A 40 4.58 -24.20 -6.32
CA LYS A 40 4.84 -22.78 -6.57
C LYS A 40 4.46 -22.41 -8.00
N VAL A 41 3.71 -21.33 -8.12
CA VAL A 41 3.34 -20.74 -9.42
C VAL A 41 4.20 -19.52 -9.71
N LYS A 42 4.50 -19.29 -11.00
CA LYS A 42 5.16 -18.06 -11.44
C LYS A 42 4.18 -16.89 -11.29
N LEU A 43 4.50 -15.94 -10.42
CA LEU A 43 3.72 -14.72 -10.27
C LEU A 43 4.00 -13.75 -11.43
N PRO A 44 2.96 -13.20 -12.10
CA PRO A 44 3.16 -12.18 -13.12
C PRO A 44 3.76 -10.89 -12.55
N GLU A 45 4.65 -10.20 -13.28
CA GLU A 45 5.28 -8.93 -12.84
C GLU A 45 4.30 -7.87 -12.35
N ARG A 46 3.09 -7.80 -12.92
CA ARG A 46 2.05 -6.86 -12.45
C ARG A 46 1.56 -7.13 -11.01
N TRP A 47 1.56 -8.39 -10.56
CA TRP A 47 1.17 -8.75 -9.19
C TRP A 47 2.24 -8.33 -8.18
N ILE A 48 3.48 -8.42 -8.61
CA ILE A 48 4.68 -8.08 -7.85
C ILE A 48 4.66 -6.59 -7.50
N LYS A 49 4.44 -5.74 -8.50
CA LYS A 49 4.23 -4.30 -8.33
C LYS A 49 3.05 -4.01 -7.41
N GLY A 50 2.01 -4.84 -7.48
CA GLY A 50 0.86 -4.84 -6.58
C GLY A 50 1.25 -4.88 -5.11
N PHE A 51 2.16 -5.77 -4.71
CA PHE A 51 2.56 -5.90 -3.31
C PHE A 51 3.31 -4.67 -2.79
N LEU A 52 4.07 -3.98 -3.64
CA LEU A 52 4.71 -2.70 -3.30
C LEU A 52 3.65 -1.63 -3.04
N GLN A 53 2.66 -1.50 -3.92
CA GLN A 53 1.58 -0.53 -3.73
C GLN A 53 0.74 -0.81 -2.50
N VAL A 54 0.45 -2.08 -2.20
CA VAL A 54 -0.32 -2.44 -1.00
C VAL A 54 0.40 -1.94 0.25
N GLN A 55 1.72 -2.11 0.34
CA GLN A 55 2.50 -1.59 1.48
C GLN A 55 2.44 -0.06 1.54
N ALA A 56 2.63 0.63 0.42
CA ALA A 56 2.57 2.08 0.36
C ALA A 56 1.21 2.63 0.82
N VAL A 57 0.12 2.01 0.32
CA VAL A 57 -1.26 2.33 0.69
C VAL A 57 -1.49 2.08 2.19
N GLN A 58 -1.02 0.94 2.72
CA GLN A 58 -1.13 0.67 4.15
C GLN A 58 -0.44 1.75 4.98
N ARG A 59 0.79 2.15 4.62
CA ARG A 59 1.56 3.21 5.29
C ARG A 59 0.93 4.61 5.19
N GLN A 60 -0.08 4.81 4.35
CA GLN A 60 -0.82 6.09 4.24
C GLN A 60 -2.27 6.01 4.71
N ALA A 61 -2.78 4.81 5.01
CA ALA A 61 -4.14 4.62 5.48
C ALA A 61 -4.34 5.22 6.88
N GLN A 62 -5.35 6.07 7.03
CA GLN A 62 -5.74 6.66 8.31
C GLN A 62 -6.92 5.90 8.91
N PRO A 63 -6.97 5.73 10.25
CA PRO A 63 -8.11 5.11 10.91
C PRO A 63 -9.36 5.96 10.66
N LEU A 64 -10.46 5.28 10.35
CA LEU A 64 -11.74 5.93 10.05
C LEU A 64 -12.83 5.48 11.01
N PHE A 65 -13.03 4.17 11.17
CA PHE A 65 -14.06 3.61 12.05
C PHE A 65 -13.57 2.37 12.78
N GLU A 66 -14.06 2.17 14.00
CA GLU A 66 -14.02 0.89 14.72
C GLU A 66 -15.46 0.43 14.97
N LEU A 67 -15.79 -0.78 14.52
CA LEU A 67 -17.12 -1.37 14.66
C LEU A 67 -17.04 -2.56 15.60
N ASP A 68 -17.97 -2.61 16.55
CA ASP A 68 -18.21 -3.84 17.33
C ASP A 68 -18.76 -4.96 16.43
N ARG A 69 -18.70 -6.19 16.94
CA ARG A 69 -19.22 -7.39 16.25
C ARG A 69 -20.63 -7.22 15.70
N LEU A 70 -21.54 -6.64 16.48
CA LEU A 70 -22.95 -6.52 16.11
C LEU A 70 -23.13 -5.56 14.94
N THR A 71 -22.53 -4.36 15.03
CA THR A 71 -22.58 -3.33 14.00
C THR A 71 -21.86 -3.79 12.73
N ALA A 72 -20.69 -4.41 12.86
CA ALA A 72 -19.95 -4.97 11.73
C ALA A 72 -20.74 -6.09 11.02
N GLY A 73 -21.33 -7.01 11.78
CA GLY A 73 -22.15 -8.10 11.25
C GLY A 73 -23.40 -7.59 10.51
N GLN A 74 -24.11 -6.62 11.08
CA GLN A 74 -25.26 -5.98 10.43
C GLN A 74 -24.86 -5.25 9.15
N LEU A 75 -23.72 -4.53 9.16
CA LEU A 75 -23.24 -3.82 7.98
C LEU A 75 -22.88 -4.80 6.86
N LEU A 76 -22.07 -5.82 7.18
CA LEU A 76 -21.56 -6.76 6.19
C LEU A 76 -22.66 -7.64 5.58
N THR A 77 -23.68 -8.02 6.36
CA THR A 77 -24.82 -8.80 5.86
C THR A 77 -25.74 -8.00 4.93
N GLN A 78 -25.79 -6.67 5.09
CA GLN A 78 -26.53 -5.76 4.20
C GLN A 78 -25.82 -5.49 2.86
N ILE A 79 -24.53 -5.84 2.73
CA ILE A 79 -23.78 -5.62 1.49
C ILE A 79 -24.41 -6.42 0.34
N PRO A 80 -24.87 -5.77 -0.74
CA PRO A 80 -25.55 -6.44 -1.82
C PRO A 80 -24.61 -7.36 -2.61
N ALA A 81 -25.17 -8.43 -3.18
CA ALA A 81 -24.40 -9.40 -3.96
C ALA A 81 -23.79 -8.81 -5.23
N LYS A 82 -24.45 -7.81 -5.80
CA LYS A 82 -23.98 -7.01 -6.93
C LYS A 82 -24.18 -5.55 -6.56
N THR A 83 -23.16 -4.72 -6.79
CA THR A 83 -23.26 -3.28 -6.61
C THR A 83 -23.14 -2.61 -7.98
N GLN A 84 -23.94 -1.58 -8.21
CA GLN A 84 -23.72 -0.62 -9.28
C GLN A 84 -23.29 0.72 -8.65
N GLY A 85 -22.11 1.21 -9.01
CA GLY A 85 -21.58 2.47 -8.50
C GLY A 85 -20.96 2.38 -7.10
N VAL A 86 -21.04 3.49 -6.36
CA VAL A 86 -20.42 3.69 -5.05
C VAL A 86 -21.44 3.41 -3.94
N LEU A 87 -21.06 2.58 -2.97
CA LEU A 87 -21.78 2.49 -1.70
C LEU A 87 -21.21 3.49 -0.70
N TYR A 88 -22.09 4.18 0.01
CA TYR A 88 -21.72 5.04 1.13
C TYR A 88 -22.12 4.33 2.41
N LEU A 89 -21.13 3.81 3.14
CA LEU A 89 -21.35 3.04 4.35
C LEU A 89 -21.29 3.98 5.56
N VAL A 90 -22.38 4.04 6.32
CA VAL A 90 -22.54 4.90 7.50
C VAL A 90 -22.57 4.00 8.74
N PRO A 91 -21.51 3.96 9.55
CA PRO A 91 -21.40 3.05 10.68
C PRO A 91 -22.12 3.57 11.93
N LYS A 92 -23.45 3.74 11.85
CA LYS A 92 -24.24 4.07 13.05
C LYS A 92 -24.25 2.85 13.98
N ARG A 93 -23.90 3.07 15.25
CA ARG A 93 -23.83 2.01 16.28
C ARG A 93 -25.14 1.22 16.33
N HIS A 94 -25.05 -0.10 16.15
CA HIS A 94 -26.19 -1.04 16.15
C HIS A 94 -27.27 -0.79 15.08
N LYS A 95 -27.06 0.13 14.13
CA LYS A 95 -27.97 0.41 13.01
C LYS A 95 -27.22 0.97 11.80
N PRO A 96 -26.19 0.27 11.29
CA PRO A 96 -25.41 0.76 10.16
C PRO A 96 -26.29 0.91 8.92
N GLU A 97 -25.97 1.89 8.08
CA GLU A 97 -26.73 2.18 6.86
C GLU A 97 -25.83 2.07 5.63
N ILE A 98 -26.41 1.58 4.53
CA ILE A 98 -25.80 1.57 3.21
C ILE A 98 -26.62 2.50 2.32
N LEU A 99 -26.02 3.60 1.91
CA LEU A 99 -26.64 4.55 1.00
C LEU A 99 -26.06 4.43 -0.41
N HIS A 100 -26.88 4.73 -1.41
CA HIS A 100 -26.48 4.78 -2.83
C HIS A 100 -26.24 6.20 -3.34
N ARG A 101 -26.45 7.20 -2.48
CA ARG A 101 -26.15 8.61 -2.71
C ARG A 101 -25.30 9.11 -1.57
N GLN A 102 -24.40 10.05 -1.87
CA GLN A 102 -23.52 10.62 -0.87
C GLN A 102 -24.36 11.30 0.23
N PRO A 103 -24.15 10.96 1.51
CA PRO A 103 -24.77 11.69 2.62
C PRO A 103 -24.38 13.17 2.62
N ALA A 104 -25.17 14.01 3.31
CA ALA A 104 -24.78 15.39 3.58
C ALA A 104 -23.53 15.43 4.47
N GLY A 105 -22.62 16.38 4.22
CA GLY A 105 -21.34 16.49 4.92
C GLY A 105 -20.19 15.76 4.21
N LYS A 106 -18.99 15.86 4.80
CA LYS A 106 -17.76 15.23 4.29
C LYS A 106 -17.34 13.99 5.09
N ASP A 107 -17.87 13.83 6.30
CA ASP A 107 -17.41 12.86 7.30
C ASP A 107 -18.54 11.94 7.77
N GLY A 108 -18.20 10.93 8.56
CA GLY A 108 -19.17 9.99 9.14
C GLY A 108 -19.61 8.87 8.19
N PHE A 109 -19.00 8.77 7.01
CA PHE A 109 -19.21 7.66 6.08
C PHE A 109 -17.93 7.28 5.34
N ILE A 110 -17.91 6.09 4.74
CA ILE A 110 -16.90 5.69 3.76
C ILE A 110 -17.53 5.39 2.40
N ALA A 111 -16.96 5.97 1.34
CA ALA A 111 -17.31 5.66 -0.03
C ALA A 111 -16.54 4.43 -0.52
N VAL A 112 -17.24 3.38 -0.94
CA VAL A 112 -16.66 2.13 -1.45
C VAL A 112 -17.24 1.83 -2.82
N THR A 113 -16.43 2.03 -3.86
CA THR A 113 -16.76 1.56 -5.21
C THR A 113 -16.67 0.04 -5.27
N ASP A 114 -17.58 -0.60 -6.00
CA ASP A 114 -17.63 -2.06 -6.12
C ASP A 114 -17.73 -2.74 -4.74
N GLY A 115 -18.65 -2.23 -3.91
CA GLY A 115 -18.82 -2.61 -2.50
C GLY A 115 -19.12 -4.09 -2.26
N GLN A 116 -19.60 -4.82 -3.28
CA GLN A 116 -19.77 -6.28 -3.20
C GLN A 116 -18.46 -7.02 -2.84
N ARG A 117 -17.29 -6.41 -3.09
CA ARG A 117 -15.99 -6.97 -2.70
C ARG A 117 -15.85 -7.15 -1.18
N LEU A 118 -16.57 -6.39 -0.36
CA LEU A 118 -16.59 -6.53 1.10
C LEU A 118 -17.19 -7.85 1.57
N ARG A 119 -17.96 -8.54 0.73
CA ARG A 119 -18.51 -9.87 1.05
C ARG A 119 -17.42 -10.93 1.24
N LEU A 120 -16.18 -10.67 0.85
CA LEU A 120 -15.03 -11.52 1.20
C LEU A 120 -14.87 -11.66 2.73
N LEU A 121 -15.32 -10.67 3.51
CA LEU A 121 -15.32 -10.73 4.96
C LEU A 121 -16.41 -11.66 5.53
N HIS A 122 -17.35 -12.16 4.72
CA HIS A 122 -18.39 -13.09 5.19
C HIS A 122 -17.78 -14.39 5.76
N ALA A 123 -16.64 -14.82 5.24
CA ALA A 123 -15.95 -16.02 5.70
C ALA A 123 -15.42 -15.93 7.13
N VAL A 124 -15.17 -14.72 7.64
CA VAL A 124 -14.63 -14.47 8.99
C VAL A 124 -15.67 -13.90 9.96
N LEU A 125 -16.91 -13.66 9.50
CA LEU A 125 -18.01 -13.17 10.33
C LEU A 125 -18.28 -14.01 11.59
N PRO A 126 -18.24 -15.36 11.55
CA PRO A 126 -18.52 -16.16 12.74
C PRO A 126 -17.58 -15.87 13.91
N ASP A 127 -16.31 -15.55 13.63
CA ASP A 127 -15.27 -15.34 14.63
C ASP A 127 -15.01 -13.84 14.91
N LEU A 128 -15.60 -12.95 14.12
CA LEU A 128 -15.37 -11.50 14.18
C LEU A 128 -15.72 -10.91 15.57
N GLN A 129 -14.75 -10.29 16.22
CA GLN A 129 -14.94 -9.54 17.47
C GLN A 129 -15.07 -8.04 17.19
N LYS A 130 -14.24 -7.53 16.28
CA LYS A 130 -14.18 -6.12 15.89
C LYS A 130 -13.82 -5.97 14.42
N LEU A 131 -14.31 -4.92 13.78
CA LEU A 131 -13.92 -4.54 12.42
C LEU A 131 -13.39 -3.10 12.43
N ARG A 132 -12.10 -2.95 12.14
CA ARG A 132 -11.44 -1.64 12.02
C ARG A 132 -11.32 -1.25 10.55
N VAL A 133 -11.67 -0.02 10.23
CA VAL A 133 -11.74 0.50 8.87
C VAL A 133 -10.76 1.65 8.74
N TYR A 134 -9.90 1.58 7.74
CA TYR A 134 -8.92 2.60 7.41
C TYR A 134 -9.13 3.09 5.97
N ARG A 135 -8.75 4.33 5.69
CA ARG A 135 -8.86 4.93 4.37
C ARG A 135 -7.55 5.59 3.95
N THR A 136 -7.17 5.38 2.70
CA THR A 136 -6.09 6.14 2.06
C THR A 136 -6.71 7.12 1.09
N GLU A 137 -6.82 8.38 1.48
CA GLU A 137 -7.53 9.40 0.69
C GLU A 137 -6.94 9.58 -0.70
N ALA A 138 -5.61 9.59 -0.79
CA ALA A 138 -4.84 9.81 -2.02
C ALA A 138 -5.19 8.84 -3.17
N THR A 139 -5.59 7.60 -2.83
CA THR A 139 -5.90 6.53 -3.80
C THR A 139 -7.37 6.11 -3.76
N GLY A 140 -8.12 6.54 -2.75
CA GLY A 140 -9.45 6.02 -2.44
C GLY A 140 -9.45 4.56 -1.96
N ALA A 141 -8.28 3.99 -1.67
CA ALA A 141 -8.19 2.65 -1.13
C ALA A 141 -8.71 2.59 0.32
N SER A 142 -9.16 1.41 0.73
CA SER A 142 -9.61 1.15 2.10
C SER A 142 -9.07 -0.17 2.61
N LEU A 143 -8.83 -0.23 3.92
CA LEU A 143 -8.43 -1.46 4.62
C LEU A 143 -9.51 -1.82 5.62
N TRP A 144 -9.86 -3.09 5.66
CA TRP A 144 -10.89 -3.65 6.53
C TRP A 144 -10.24 -4.76 7.34
N VAL A 145 -9.92 -4.43 8.58
CA VAL A 145 -9.20 -5.31 9.50
C VAL A 145 -10.20 -6.00 10.41
N ALA A 146 -10.49 -7.26 10.08
CA ALA A 146 -11.33 -8.14 10.87
C ALA A 146 -10.49 -8.79 11.97
N ASP A 147 -10.82 -8.47 13.22
CA ASP A 147 -10.21 -9.06 14.40
C ASP A 147 -11.04 -10.26 14.85
N ALA A 148 -10.45 -11.46 14.86
CA ALA A 148 -11.07 -12.70 15.31
C ALA A 148 -10.55 -13.15 16.70
N GLY A 149 -9.87 -12.26 17.43
CA GLY A 149 -9.27 -12.51 18.74
C GLY A 149 -7.95 -13.30 18.67
N VAL A 150 -7.96 -14.48 18.07
CA VAL A 150 -6.76 -15.34 17.91
C VAL A 150 -6.00 -15.06 16.61
N ALA A 151 -6.65 -14.39 15.67
CA ALA A 151 -6.10 -14.07 14.36
C ALA A 151 -6.70 -12.76 13.85
N GLN A 152 -6.03 -12.17 12.87
CA GLN A 152 -6.49 -10.97 12.19
C GLN A 152 -6.49 -11.21 10.67
N PHE A 153 -7.56 -10.76 10.01
CA PHE A 153 -7.69 -10.80 8.57
C PHE A 153 -7.83 -9.38 8.02
N THR A 154 -6.88 -8.94 7.20
CA THR A 154 -6.90 -7.62 6.58
C THR A 154 -7.30 -7.72 5.13
N LEU A 155 -8.45 -7.15 4.78
CA LEU A 155 -8.90 -6.98 3.39
C LEU A 155 -8.57 -5.58 2.90
N GLY A 156 -7.60 -5.47 1.99
CA GLY A 156 -7.29 -4.23 1.28
C GLY A 156 -8.07 -4.12 -0.04
N LEU A 157 -8.85 -3.06 -0.19
CA LEU A 157 -9.57 -2.74 -1.43
C LEU A 157 -8.96 -1.51 -2.08
N SER A 158 -8.61 -1.62 -3.37
CA SER A 158 -8.29 -0.44 -4.18
C SER A 158 -9.55 0.40 -4.45
N GLY A 159 -9.37 1.68 -4.79
CA GLY A 159 -10.48 2.63 -4.95
C GLY A 159 -11.57 2.23 -5.95
N ALA A 160 -11.26 1.36 -6.92
CA ALA A 160 -12.22 0.67 -7.78
C ALA A 160 -11.66 -0.68 -8.26
N ALA A 161 -12.52 -1.63 -8.63
CA ALA A 161 -12.09 -2.95 -9.12
C ALA A 161 -11.25 -2.84 -10.41
N ALA A 162 -11.60 -1.90 -11.29
CA ALA A 162 -10.83 -1.60 -12.52
C ALA A 162 -9.48 -0.89 -12.25
N HIS A 163 -9.21 -0.51 -11.01
CA HIS A 163 -8.00 0.20 -10.59
C HIS A 163 -7.27 -0.62 -9.53
N GLY A 164 -6.82 -1.81 -9.90
CA GLY A 164 -6.06 -2.69 -8.99
C GLY A 164 -4.74 -2.08 -8.54
N PHE A 165 -4.11 -2.71 -7.54
CA PHE A 165 -2.83 -2.26 -6.97
C PHE A 165 -1.63 -2.38 -7.93
N SER A 166 -1.78 -2.88 -9.16
CA SER A 166 -0.67 -3.20 -10.05
C SER A 166 0.04 -2.01 -10.71
N GLY A 167 -0.39 -0.77 -10.45
CA GLY A 167 0.29 0.44 -10.93
C GLY A 167 1.46 0.85 -10.03
N ASP A 168 2.21 1.88 -10.41
CA ASP A 168 3.32 2.40 -9.59
C ASP A 168 2.89 3.67 -8.82
N GLY A 169 1.64 3.74 -8.33
CA GLY A 169 1.03 5.00 -7.94
C GLY A 169 1.55 5.59 -6.63
N ASP A 170 1.17 4.96 -5.53
CA ASP A 170 1.36 5.47 -4.18
C ASP A 170 2.79 5.30 -3.69
N ALA A 171 3.45 4.20 -4.09
CA ALA A 171 4.86 3.98 -3.74
C ALA A 171 5.79 5.08 -4.27
N LEU A 172 5.48 5.70 -5.42
CA LEU A 172 6.28 6.80 -5.95
C LEU A 172 6.13 8.11 -5.16
N ARG A 173 5.08 8.26 -4.35
CA ARG A 173 4.88 9.45 -3.51
C ARG A 173 5.81 9.49 -2.30
N GLN A 174 6.36 8.34 -1.90
CA GLN A 174 7.27 8.20 -0.75
C GLN A 174 8.75 8.32 -1.16
N LEU A 175 9.04 8.37 -2.47
CA LEU A 175 10.41 8.46 -2.98
C LEU A 175 11.04 9.82 -2.75
N ARG A 176 12.25 9.83 -2.21
CA ARG A 176 13.12 11.02 -2.12
C ARG A 176 14.38 10.86 -2.95
N ALA A 177 15.06 11.98 -3.20
CA ALA A 177 16.31 12.06 -3.96
C ALA A 177 17.57 11.63 -3.20
N VAL A 178 17.42 11.11 -1.98
CA VAL A 178 18.56 10.75 -1.11
C VAL A 178 19.34 9.58 -1.70
N GLU A 179 20.65 9.78 -1.85
CA GLU A 179 21.61 8.69 -2.08
C GLU A 179 21.92 8.03 -0.74
N LEU A 180 21.76 6.71 -0.69
CA LEU A 180 21.96 5.92 0.51
C LEU A 180 23.28 5.17 0.41
N ASP A 181 23.99 5.07 1.52
CA ASP A 181 25.16 4.21 1.61
C ASP A 181 24.72 2.73 1.51
N GLU A 182 25.44 1.95 0.69
CA GLU A 182 25.09 0.55 0.43
C GLU A 182 25.38 -0.34 1.66
N ALA A 183 26.33 0.02 2.52
CA ALA A 183 26.61 -0.72 3.75
C ALA A 183 25.49 -0.51 4.77
N ASP A 184 25.02 0.74 4.94
CA ASP A 184 23.86 1.04 5.79
C ASP A 184 22.61 0.27 5.34
N LEU A 185 22.34 0.26 4.02
CA LEU A 185 21.20 -0.46 3.45
C LEU A 185 21.31 -1.98 3.68
N ALA A 186 22.51 -2.55 3.52
CA ALA A 186 22.76 -3.97 3.77
C ALA A 186 22.58 -4.34 5.25
N LEU A 187 23.09 -3.52 6.17
CA LEU A 187 22.89 -3.68 7.60
C LEU A 187 21.41 -3.58 7.96
N ALA A 188 20.68 -2.62 7.37
CA ALA A 188 19.26 -2.42 7.63
C ALA A 188 18.41 -3.59 7.15
N ARG A 189 18.78 -4.20 6.02
CA ARG A 189 18.14 -5.43 5.55
C ARG A 189 18.31 -6.57 6.56
N ALA A 190 19.49 -6.73 7.15
CA ALA A 190 19.74 -7.74 8.18
C ALA A 190 18.95 -7.42 9.46
N ALA A 191 18.97 -6.16 9.92
CA ALA A 191 18.20 -5.72 11.07
C ALA A 191 16.70 -5.96 10.88
N ALA A 192 16.13 -5.62 9.72
CA ALA A 192 14.73 -5.86 9.40
C ALA A 192 14.36 -7.35 9.50
N TYR A 193 15.21 -8.24 8.98
CA TYR A 193 15.02 -9.70 9.10
C TYR A 193 15.00 -10.15 10.56
N HIS A 194 15.96 -9.69 11.37
CA HIS A 194 16.08 -10.07 12.78
C HIS A 194 14.98 -9.50 13.67
N LEU A 195 14.63 -8.22 13.49
CA LEU A 195 13.59 -7.55 14.26
C LEU A 195 12.20 -8.15 13.98
N ASN A 196 12.00 -8.72 12.79
CA ASN A 196 10.75 -9.28 12.27
C ASN A 196 9.61 -8.26 12.13
N GLN A 197 9.34 -7.45 13.15
CA GLN A 197 8.44 -6.30 13.15
C GLN A 197 9.08 -5.08 13.82
N PHE A 198 9.02 -3.90 13.20
CA PHE A 198 9.73 -2.72 13.69
C PHE A 198 9.07 -1.40 13.26
N THR A 199 9.34 -0.33 14.00
CA THR A 199 9.05 1.06 13.62
C THR A 199 10.29 1.71 13.00
N ILE A 200 10.14 2.87 12.36
CA ILE A 200 11.30 3.63 11.84
C ILE A 200 12.24 4.03 12.99
N ALA A 201 11.68 4.36 14.16
CA ALA A 201 12.46 4.67 15.36
C ALA A 201 13.24 3.45 15.89
N ASP A 202 12.65 2.25 15.83
CA ASP A 202 13.34 1.01 16.22
C ASP A 202 14.58 0.79 15.33
N LEU A 203 14.47 0.99 14.01
CA LEU A 203 15.62 0.89 13.09
C LEU A 203 16.66 1.98 13.34
N ALA A 204 16.20 3.23 13.52
CA ALA A 204 17.07 4.37 13.80
C ALA A 204 17.91 4.12 15.06
N GLN A 205 17.28 3.64 16.14
CA GLN A 205 17.98 3.29 17.38
C GLN A 205 18.90 2.08 17.19
N HIS A 206 18.46 1.04 16.48
CA HIS A 206 19.26 -0.17 16.28
C HIS A 206 20.58 0.10 15.53
N GLN A 207 20.61 1.11 14.67
CA GLN A 207 21.76 1.42 13.81
C GLN A 207 22.42 2.76 14.10
N ASP A 208 21.98 3.45 15.16
CA ASP A 208 22.44 4.81 15.50
C ASP A 208 22.33 5.79 14.32
N LEU A 209 21.19 5.74 13.63
CA LEU A 209 20.91 6.58 12.46
C LEU A 209 19.96 7.73 12.82
N PRO A 210 20.13 8.92 12.22
CA PRO A 210 19.11 9.97 12.30
C PRO A 210 17.77 9.46 11.77
N LEU A 211 16.66 9.78 12.46
CA LEU A 211 15.32 9.32 12.09
C LEU A 211 14.95 9.61 10.61
N PRO A 212 15.26 10.79 10.03
CA PRO A 212 15.00 11.03 8.61
C PRO A 212 15.73 10.04 7.70
N TYR A 213 17.00 9.72 7.99
CA TYR A 213 17.80 8.80 7.20
C TYR A 213 17.31 7.35 7.35
N ALA A 214 16.91 6.93 8.56
CA ALA A 214 16.26 5.64 8.77
C ALA A 214 14.95 5.51 7.98
N SER A 215 14.17 6.61 7.86
CA SER A 215 12.98 6.63 7.01
C SER A 215 13.31 6.38 5.54
N GLU A 216 14.38 6.98 5.00
CA GLU A 216 14.82 6.74 3.63
C GLU A 216 15.19 5.28 3.36
N ILE A 217 15.92 4.68 4.31
CA ILE A 217 16.33 3.28 4.24
C ILE A 217 15.09 2.38 4.20
N VAL A 218 14.12 2.63 5.08
CA VAL A 218 12.86 1.88 5.11
C VAL A 218 12.10 2.03 3.79
N ASP A 219 12.09 3.21 3.19
CA ASP A 219 11.43 3.45 1.91
C ASP A 219 12.14 2.73 0.76
N ARG A 220 13.47 2.70 0.78
CA ARG A 220 14.28 1.94 -0.19
C ARG A 220 14.05 0.44 -0.07
N LEU A 221 14.10 -0.11 1.15
CA LEU A 221 13.84 -1.54 1.39
C LEU A 221 12.41 -1.93 1.01
N SER A 222 11.44 -1.05 1.29
CA SER A 222 10.05 -1.24 0.88
C SER A 222 9.91 -1.32 -0.64
N GLN A 223 10.58 -0.45 -1.39
CA GLN A 223 10.59 -0.46 -2.87
C GLN A 223 11.30 -1.67 -3.47
N GLN A 224 12.31 -2.20 -2.79
CA GLN A 224 12.97 -3.46 -3.15
C GLN A 224 12.10 -4.69 -2.83
N GLY A 225 10.91 -4.49 -2.22
CA GLY A 225 10.00 -5.57 -1.87
C GLY A 225 10.48 -6.40 -0.69
N LEU A 226 11.31 -5.81 0.18
CA LEU A 226 11.86 -6.44 1.38
C LEU A 226 11.02 -6.17 2.64
N LEU A 227 10.12 -5.18 2.57
CA LEU A 227 9.26 -4.80 3.69
C LEU A 227 7.79 -4.79 3.29
N GLY A 228 6.95 -5.23 4.21
CA GLY A 228 5.53 -4.92 4.27
C GLY A 228 5.26 -3.92 5.38
N PHE A 229 4.06 -3.35 5.38
CA PHE A 229 3.59 -2.50 6.47
C PHE A 229 2.23 -3.00 6.92
N ASP A 230 2.09 -3.21 8.22
CA ASP A 230 0.84 -3.53 8.89
C ASP A 230 0.30 -2.25 9.53
N ARG A 231 -0.75 -1.69 8.93
CA ARG A 231 -1.38 -0.47 9.46
C ARG A 231 -2.00 -0.69 10.83
N ASP A 232 -2.57 -1.86 11.10
CA ASP A 232 -3.28 -2.07 12.35
C ASP A 232 -2.34 -2.06 13.56
N ARG A 233 -1.13 -2.56 13.36
CA ARG A 233 -0.03 -2.57 14.34
C ARG A 233 0.90 -1.36 14.23
N ASP A 234 0.74 -0.55 13.18
CA ASP A 234 1.62 0.56 12.80
C ASP A 234 3.11 0.16 12.73
N ARG A 235 3.39 -1.01 12.15
CA ARG A 235 4.73 -1.61 12.09
C ARG A 235 5.08 -2.11 10.70
N TYR A 236 6.35 -1.96 10.35
CA TYR A 236 6.94 -2.69 9.23
C TYR A 236 7.16 -4.14 9.63
N PHE A 237 7.09 -5.05 8.66
CA PHE A 237 7.50 -6.42 8.84
C PHE A 237 8.38 -6.89 7.67
N TYR A 238 9.33 -7.77 7.96
CA TYR A 238 10.18 -8.32 6.92
C TYR A 238 9.39 -9.26 6.01
N ARG A 239 9.51 -9.06 4.69
CA ARG A 239 8.97 -9.99 3.69
C ARG A 239 9.88 -9.95 2.47
N GLN A 240 10.28 -11.09 1.94
CA GLN A 240 11.09 -11.11 0.73
C GLN A 240 10.24 -11.48 -0.49
N LEU A 241 9.97 -10.51 -1.38
CA LEU A 241 9.28 -10.80 -2.64
C LEU A 241 10.24 -11.50 -3.63
N PRO A 242 9.86 -12.67 -4.20
CA PRO A 242 10.81 -13.60 -4.85
C PRO A 242 11.45 -13.18 -6.20
N PHE A 243 11.55 -11.89 -6.54
CA PHE A 243 11.98 -11.43 -7.88
C PHE A 243 12.26 -9.92 -8.02
N LEU A 244 12.12 -9.09 -6.98
CA LEU A 244 12.44 -7.65 -7.04
C LEU A 244 13.92 -7.34 -6.74
N LEU A 245 14.77 -8.38 -6.70
CA LEU A 245 16.20 -8.23 -6.44
C LEU A 245 16.97 -7.60 -7.60
N ASP A 246 16.38 -7.45 -8.79
CA ASP A 246 17.01 -6.65 -9.84
C ASP A 246 16.72 -5.17 -9.62
N ALA A 247 17.63 -4.50 -8.90
CA ALA A 247 17.62 -3.05 -8.71
C ALA A 247 17.53 -2.24 -10.02
N LYS A 248 17.79 -2.88 -11.17
CA LYS A 248 17.64 -2.28 -12.51
C LYS A 248 16.19 -2.20 -12.98
N LYS A 249 15.26 -3.01 -12.44
CA LYS A 249 13.83 -2.99 -12.78
C LYS A 249 13.06 -1.94 -11.97
N GLN A 250 13.39 -0.67 -12.16
CA GLN A 250 12.65 0.44 -11.55
C GLN A 250 11.31 0.70 -12.26
N PRO A 251 10.31 1.32 -11.59
CA PRO A 251 9.11 1.84 -12.24
C PRO A 251 9.44 2.74 -13.44
N GLU A 252 8.70 2.60 -14.55
CA GLU A 252 8.94 3.36 -15.79
C GLU A 252 8.93 4.88 -15.56
N ARG A 253 8.01 5.38 -14.72
CA ARG A 253 7.94 6.80 -14.38
C ARG A 253 9.14 7.30 -13.60
N LEU A 254 9.75 6.45 -12.76
CA LEU A 254 10.98 6.77 -12.04
C LEU A 254 12.18 6.78 -12.99
N GLN A 255 12.25 5.82 -13.92
CA GLN A 255 13.27 5.83 -14.98
C GLN A 255 13.16 7.11 -15.83
N GLY A 256 11.94 7.47 -16.23
CA GLY A 256 11.67 8.69 -16.98
C GLY A 256 12.04 9.96 -16.22
N SER A 257 11.88 10.02 -14.90
CA SER A 257 12.29 11.19 -14.11
C SER A 257 13.82 11.28 -14.03
N ARG A 258 14.52 10.15 -13.81
CA ARG A 258 15.99 10.11 -13.83
C ARG A 258 16.57 10.53 -15.18
N ALA A 259 15.94 10.12 -16.29
CA ALA A 259 16.36 10.55 -17.63
C ALA A 259 16.21 12.07 -17.84
N LEU A 260 15.20 12.70 -17.22
CA LEU A 260 15.03 14.17 -17.25
C LEU A 260 16.09 14.86 -16.39
N LEU A 261 16.42 14.32 -15.23
CA LEU A 261 17.49 14.83 -14.37
C LEU A 261 18.85 14.79 -15.06
N ALA A 262 19.19 13.68 -15.71
CA ALA A 262 20.44 13.53 -16.45
C ALA A 262 20.60 14.56 -17.60
N LYS A 263 19.47 15.06 -18.13
CA LYS A 263 19.43 16.10 -19.17
C LYS A 263 19.33 17.52 -18.60
N GLN A 264 19.41 17.68 -17.28
CA GLN A 264 19.21 18.96 -16.57
C GLN A 264 17.94 19.68 -17.03
N ALA A 265 16.85 18.92 -17.18
CA ALA A 265 15.64 19.39 -17.86
C ALA A 265 14.64 20.09 -16.93
N VAL A 266 15.04 20.49 -15.73
CA VAL A 266 14.16 21.06 -14.70
C VAL A 266 14.62 22.47 -14.37
N GLU A 267 13.70 23.43 -14.44
CA GLU A 267 13.90 24.82 -14.06
C GLU A 267 12.99 25.13 -12.88
N ILE A 268 13.56 25.47 -11.72
CA ILE A 268 12.80 25.82 -10.53
C ILE A 268 12.43 27.30 -10.59
N GLU A 269 11.14 27.61 -10.50
CA GLU A 269 10.64 28.97 -10.36
C GLU A 269 10.51 29.36 -8.88
N GLN A 270 10.03 28.43 -8.05
CA GLN A 270 9.78 28.63 -6.62
C GLN A 270 10.10 27.36 -5.85
N CYS A 271 10.78 27.48 -4.72
CA CYS A 271 11.05 26.41 -3.79
C CYS A 271 10.99 26.98 -2.37
N GLU A 272 10.14 26.41 -1.52
CA GLU A 272 9.96 26.83 -0.14
C GLU A 272 9.97 25.60 0.77
N ARG A 273 10.70 25.70 1.88
CA ARG A 273 10.63 24.75 2.98
C ARG A 273 10.06 25.42 4.21
N ARG A 274 9.00 24.83 4.77
CA ARG A 274 8.37 25.33 5.98
C ARG A 274 7.89 24.16 6.83
N ASP A 275 8.29 24.14 8.09
CA ASP A 275 7.90 23.10 9.07
C ASP A 275 8.15 21.67 8.55
N GLY A 276 9.28 21.47 7.85
CA GLY A 276 9.66 20.20 7.22
C GLY A 276 8.93 19.87 5.90
N ALA A 277 7.87 20.59 5.55
CA ALA A 277 7.19 20.43 4.26
C ALA A 277 7.94 21.19 3.15
N LEU A 278 7.94 20.62 1.94
CA LEU A 278 8.54 21.19 0.73
C LEU A 278 7.45 21.53 -0.28
N SER A 279 7.41 22.78 -0.72
CA SER A 279 6.60 23.23 -1.84
C SER A 279 7.51 23.66 -2.98
N ALA A 280 7.24 23.18 -4.19
CA ALA A 280 8.03 23.55 -5.37
C ALA A 280 7.15 23.81 -6.58
N LYS A 281 7.57 24.75 -7.42
CA LYS A 281 6.97 25.06 -8.72
C LYS A 281 8.07 25.31 -9.73
N GLY A 282 7.87 24.84 -10.96
CA GLY A 282 8.83 25.03 -12.02
C GLY A 282 8.38 24.50 -13.37
N TRP A 283 9.31 24.49 -14.31
CA TRP A 283 9.14 23.94 -15.65
C TRP A 283 9.99 22.70 -15.83
N VAL A 284 9.44 21.70 -16.50
CA VAL A 284 10.16 20.48 -16.87
C VAL A 284 10.11 20.30 -18.37
N ARG A 285 11.27 20.32 -19.02
CA ARG A 285 11.43 20.10 -20.46
C ARG A 285 11.37 18.61 -20.77
N GLY A 286 10.20 18.15 -21.21
CA GLY A 286 10.03 16.79 -21.70
C GLY A 286 10.37 16.64 -23.18
N GLU A 287 10.12 15.46 -23.72
CA GLU A 287 10.38 15.14 -25.13
C GLU A 287 9.48 15.89 -26.10
N SER A 288 8.22 16.13 -25.71
CA SER A 288 7.19 16.75 -26.57
C SER A 288 6.89 18.21 -26.21
N GLY A 289 7.64 18.82 -25.29
CA GLY A 289 7.44 20.21 -24.88
C GLY A 289 7.78 20.49 -23.42
N TYR A 290 7.46 21.70 -22.96
CA TYR A 290 7.65 22.13 -21.59
C TYR A 290 6.37 21.93 -20.78
N TYR A 291 6.53 21.37 -19.58
CA TYR A 291 5.43 21.10 -18.66
C TYR A 291 5.62 21.93 -17.39
N GLN A 292 4.65 22.79 -17.09
CA GLN A 292 4.62 23.46 -15.80
C GLN A 292 4.18 22.44 -14.75
N ALA A 293 4.92 22.37 -13.66
CA ALA A 293 4.70 21.44 -12.57
C ALA A 293 4.77 22.18 -11.23
N SER A 294 3.90 21.79 -10.30
CA SER A 294 3.97 22.20 -8.91
C SER A 294 3.66 21.03 -8.00
N LEU A 295 4.21 21.02 -6.79
CA LEU A 295 4.03 19.95 -5.82
C LEU A 295 4.16 20.44 -4.39
N ARG A 296 3.58 19.65 -3.48
CA ARG A 296 3.80 19.75 -2.04
C ARG A 296 4.10 18.38 -1.46
N VAL A 297 5.21 18.29 -0.76
CA VAL A 297 5.64 17.15 0.04
C VAL A 297 5.48 17.55 1.50
N ASP A 298 4.90 16.69 2.32
CA ASP A 298 4.82 16.93 3.76
C ASP A 298 6.13 16.62 4.50
N ALA A 299 6.15 16.87 5.81
CA ALA A 299 7.31 16.63 6.66
C ALA A 299 7.76 15.16 6.66
N ASP A 300 6.82 14.22 6.45
CA ASP A 300 7.09 12.79 6.38
C ASP A 300 7.67 12.36 5.02
N GLY A 301 7.84 13.29 4.07
CA GLY A 301 8.36 12.98 2.75
C GLY A 301 7.31 12.41 1.79
N TYR A 302 6.03 12.51 2.10
CA TYR A 302 4.97 12.06 1.23
C TYR A 302 4.47 13.18 0.32
N LEU A 303 4.46 12.94 -0.99
CA LEU A 303 3.88 13.88 -1.96
C LEU A 303 2.35 13.91 -1.81
N ARG A 304 1.85 14.96 -1.15
CA ARG A 304 0.42 15.18 -0.87
C ARG A 304 -0.29 15.79 -2.07
N GLU A 305 0.29 16.85 -2.62
CA GLU A 305 -0.30 17.65 -3.70
C GLU A 305 0.65 17.74 -4.89
N GLY A 306 0.10 17.88 -6.10
CA GLY A 306 0.89 17.83 -7.32
C GLY A 306 0.06 18.13 -8.55
N HIS A 307 0.44 19.17 -9.27
CA HIS A 307 -0.15 19.56 -10.54
C HIS A 307 0.92 19.52 -11.64
N CYS A 308 0.55 19.03 -12.82
CA CYS A 308 1.41 19.09 -14.00
C CYS A 308 0.55 19.22 -15.24
N THR A 309 1.00 20.02 -16.21
CA THR A 309 0.29 20.19 -17.49
C THR A 309 0.42 18.99 -18.44
N CYS A 310 1.02 17.88 -18.01
CA CYS A 310 1.15 16.69 -18.85
C CYS A 310 -0.16 15.88 -18.93
N PRO A 311 -0.38 15.13 -20.02
CA PRO A 311 -1.61 14.35 -20.21
C PRO A 311 -1.91 13.35 -19.08
N TRP A 312 -0.88 12.83 -18.43
CA TRP A 312 -1.02 11.90 -17.29
C TRP A 312 -1.78 12.55 -16.13
N ILE A 313 -1.29 13.70 -15.64
CA ILE A 313 -1.91 14.39 -14.51
C ILE A 313 -3.24 15.04 -14.92
N GLN A 314 -3.37 15.56 -16.14
CA GLN A 314 -4.67 16.06 -16.63
C GLN A 314 -5.75 14.97 -16.63
N LYS A 315 -5.39 13.73 -17.00
CA LYS A 315 -6.35 12.61 -17.08
C LYS A 315 -6.63 11.95 -15.74
N HIS A 316 -5.60 11.82 -14.90
CA HIS A 316 -5.66 10.97 -13.71
C HIS A 316 -5.52 11.72 -12.40
N ASP A 317 -5.15 12.99 -12.44
CA ASP A 317 -4.65 13.73 -11.29
C ASP A 317 -3.57 12.89 -10.57
N LEU A 318 -3.46 12.97 -9.25
CA LEU A 318 -2.58 12.10 -8.48
C LEU A 318 -3.20 10.74 -8.07
N ARG A 319 -4.41 10.41 -8.52
CA ARG A 319 -5.07 9.13 -8.17
C ARG A 319 -4.30 7.90 -8.67
N ARG A 320 -3.43 8.08 -9.68
CA ARG A 320 -2.52 7.04 -10.18
C ARG A 320 -1.05 7.31 -9.86
N GLY A 321 -0.78 8.21 -8.91
CA GLY A 321 0.55 8.65 -8.50
C GLY A 321 1.15 9.73 -9.38
N PRO A 322 2.31 10.28 -8.97
CA PRO A 322 2.99 11.36 -9.67
C PRO A 322 3.49 10.91 -11.06
N CYS A 323 3.53 11.85 -11.99
CA CYS A 323 4.18 11.66 -13.29
C CYS A 323 5.70 11.80 -13.17
N LYS A 324 6.43 11.45 -14.25
CA LYS A 324 7.89 11.62 -14.31
C LYS A 324 8.35 13.07 -14.08
N HIS A 325 7.56 14.06 -14.50
CA HIS A 325 7.90 15.48 -14.33
C HIS A 325 7.79 15.93 -12.87
N LEU A 326 6.74 15.52 -12.16
CA LEU A 326 6.59 15.81 -10.72
C LEU A 326 7.74 15.19 -9.91
N LEU A 327 8.11 13.94 -10.23
CA LEU A 327 9.26 13.30 -9.59
C LEU A 327 10.58 14.03 -9.89
N ALA A 328 10.80 14.44 -11.14
CA ALA A 328 12.00 15.19 -11.51
C ALA A 328 12.06 16.55 -10.79
N LEU A 329 10.96 17.32 -10.79
CA LEU A 329 10.87 18.58 -10.05
C LEU A 329 11.14 18.37 -8.57
N ARG A 330 10.52 17.35 -7.96
CA ARG A 330 10.73 17.01 -6.55
C ARG A 330 12.20 16.78 -6.26
N PHE A 331 12.86 15.94 -7.05
CA PHE A 331 14.24 15.56 -6.79
C PHE A 331 15.21 16.74 -6.89
N VAL A 332 15.00 17.67 -7.85
CA VAL A 332 15.80 18.90 -7.91
C VAL A 332 15.47 19.83 -6.74
N ALA A 333 14.19 19.97 -6.37
CA ALA A 333 13.79 20.83 -5.25
C ALA A 333 14.27 20.31 -3.88
N GLU A 334 14.38 19.00 -3.69
CA GLU A 334 14.97 18.38 -2.51
C GLU A 334 16.48 18.66 -2.39
N GLN A 335 17.17 18.95 -3.49
CA GLN A 335 18.59 19.29 -3.51
C GLN A 335 18.86 20.80 -3.49
N ALA A 336 17.91 21.62 -3.92
CA ALA A 336 18.07 23.06 -4.10
C ALA A 336 17.92 23.89 -2.80
N GLY A 337 17.69 23.26 -1.65
CA GLY A 337 17.59 23.93 -0.34
C GLY A 337 17.96 23.02 0.81
#